data_AF-A0A432AXI8-F1
#
_entry.id   AF-A0A432AXI8-F1
#
_cell.length_a   1.000
_cell.length_b   1.000
_cell.length_c   1.000
_cell.angle_alpha   90.00
_cell.angle_beta   90.00
_cell.angle_gamma   90.00
#
_symmetry.space_group_name_H-M   'P 1'
#
loop_
_entity.id
_entity.type
_entity.pdbx_description
1 polymer ?
#
loop_
_entity_poly.entity_id
_entity_poly.type
_entity_poly.pdbx_seq_one_letter_code
_entity_poly.pdbx_strand_id
1 'polypeptide(L)'
;MTPISKKDSLPLSMHLSQWELRFITGNISKRPWHACCGHVRADYNEKMTDVNIATQMLIGAYQDQYDVAVLVSGDSDLVPPIRHIHDQFPAKRVVVAFPPKRHNQSVRLVAKGSMTIGRKTIIDSQFADTVPSKIGYSLRKPEIWA
;
A
#
# COMPACT_ATOMS: atom_id res chain seq x y z
N MET A 1 -29.64 -23.85 48.50
CA MET A 1 -30.54 -22.71 48.28
C MET A 1 -29.74 -21.59 47.64
N THR A 2 -30.05 -21.32 46.37
CA THR A 2 -29.65 -20.20 45.46
C THR A 2 -28.19 -19.73 45.38
N PRO A 3 -27.51 -19.93 44.24
CA PRO A 3 -26.45 -19.03 43.80
C PRO A 3 -27.05 -17.81 43.08
N ILE A 4 -26.46 -16.64 43.36
CA ILE A 4 -26.87 -15.33 42.85
C ILE A 4 -26.35 -15.12 41.43
N SER A 5 -27.28 -14.63 40.62
CA SER A 5 -27.26 -14.12 39.25
C SER A 5 -25.94 -13.54 38.69
N LYS A 6 -25.67 -13.98 37.45
CA LYS A 6 -25.08 -13.27 36.29
C LYS A 6 -24.53 -11.86 36.57
N LYS A 7 -23.21 -11.71 36.43
CA LYS A 7 -22.59 -10.44 36.01
C LYS A 7 -22.38 -10.48 34.50
N ASP A 8 -23.35 -9.90 33.82
CA ASP A 8 -23.25 -9.15 32.56
C ASP A 8 -21.88 -9.18 31.87
N SER A 9 -21.73 -10.15 30.98
CA SER A 9 -20.79 -10.07 29.87
C SER A 9 -21.23 -8.94 28.94
N LEU A 10 -20.63 -7.76 29.10
CA LEU A 10 -20.75 -6.67 28.14
C LEU A 10 -20.38 -7.18 26.74
N PRO A 11 -21.23 -7.01 25.71
CA PRO A 11 -20.87 -7.43 24.37
C PRO A 11 -19.75 -6.52 23.86
N LEU A 12 -18.59 -7.12 23.58
CA LEU A 12 -17.53 -6.58 22.73
C LEU A 12 -18.05 -6.46 21.29
N SER A 13 -19.09 -5.67 21.04
CA SER A 13 -19.38 -5.16 19.71
C SER A 13 -18.64 -3.84 19.54
N MET A 14 -17.30 -3.91 19.59
CA MET A 14 -16.50 -2.91 18.90
C MET A 14 -16.90 -3.03 17.43
N HIS A 15 -17.54 -1.98 16.93
CA HIS A 15 -17.79 -1.79 15.51
C HIS A 15 -16.40 -1.72 14.86
N LEU A 16 -15.84 -2.88 14.52
CA LEU A 16 -14.65 -2.96 13.68
C LEU A 16 -15.10 -2.37 12.35
N SER A 17 -14.77 -1.09 12.11
CA SER A 17 -14.84 -0.51 10.78
C SER A 17 -14.15 -1.51 9.86
N GLN A 18 -14.92 -2.17 9.01
CA GLN A 18 -14.37 -3.17 8.11
C GLN A 18 -13.34 -2.48 7.24
N TRP A 19 -12.10 -2.97 7.29
CA TRP A 19 -11.06 -2.51 6.38
C TRP A 19 -11.50 -2.84 4.96
N GLU A 20 -11.74 -1.82 4.14
CA GLU A 20 -12.02 -2.01 2.73
C GLU A 20 -10.70 -2.16 1.97
N LEU A 21 -10.43 -3.37 1.48
CA LEU A 21 -9.28 -3.61 0.61
C LEU A 21 -9.70 -3.38 -0.85
N ARG A 22 -9.09 -2.38 -1.49
CA ARG A 22 -9.28 -2.11 -2.91
C ARG A 22 -8.03 -2.46 -3.69
N PHE A 23 -8.20 -3.28 -4.73
CA PHE A 23 -7.14 -3.57 -5.69
C PHE A 23 -7.27 -2.63 -6.88
N ILE A 24 -6.23 -1.82 -7.12
CA ILE A 24 -6.14 -0.95 -8.28
C ILE A 24 -4.95 -1.44 -9.11
N THR A 25 -5.24 -1.99 -10.29
CA THR A 25 -4.22 -2.60 -11.14
C THR A 25 -3.59 -1.58 -12.06
N GLY A 26 -2.27 -1.63 -12.21
CA GLY A 26 -1.57 -0.97 -13.31
C GLY A 26 -1.85 -1.63 -14.65
N ASN A 27 -1.11 -1.22 -15.67
CA ASN A 27 -1.19 -1.77 -17.03
C ASN A 27 0.19 -2.23 -17.49
N ILE A 28 0.25 -3.27 -18.31
CA ILE A 28 1.49 -3.80 -18.86
C ILE A 28 1.51 -3.49 -20.36
N SER A 29 2.39 -2.59 -20.75
CA SER A 29 2.65 -2.27 -22.16
C SER A 29 3.74 -3.19 -22.73
N LYS A 30 3.51 -3.68 -23.95
CA LYS A 30 4.51 -4.39 -24.75
C LYS A 30 5.21 -3.41 -25.67
N ARG A 31 6.54 -3.41 -25.69
CA ARG A 31 7.34 -2.63 -26.64
C ARG A 31 8.41 -3.52 -27.27
N PRO A 32 8.77 -3.31 -28.54
CA PRO A 32 9.91 -3.97 -29.14
C PRO A 32 11.19 -3.44 -28.49
N TRP A 33 12.03 -4.34 -28.00
CA TRP A 33 13.38 -4.03 -27.57
C TRP A 33 14.36 -4.56 -28.62
N HIS A 34 15.18 -3.66 -29.13
CA HIS A 34 16.17 -3.96 -30.15
C HIS A 34 17.51 -4.23 -29.47
N ALA A 35 18.00 -5.47 -29.59
CA ALA A 35 19.34 -5.81 -29.19
C ALA A 35 20.36 -5.16 -30.12
N CYS A 36 21.56 -4.86 -29.62
CA CYS A 36 22.67 -4.36 -30.44
C CYS A 36 23.05 -5.30 -31.60
N CYS A 37 22.65 -6.57 -31.57
CA CYS A 37 22.85 -7.56 -32.64
C CYS A 37 21.70 -7.62 -33.67
N GLY A 38 20.73 -6.69 -33.64
CA GLY A 38 19.61 -6.63 -34.60
C GLY A 38 18.42 -7.53 -34.26
N HIS A 39 18.52 -8.32 -33.18
CA HIS A 39 17.42 -9.17 -32.72
C HIS A 39 16.37 -8.35 -31.93
N VAL A 40 15.09 -8.54 -32.26
CA VAL A 40 13.97 -7.86 -31.58
C VAL A 40 13.32 -8.80 -30.58
N ARG A 41 13.20 -8.37 -29.33
CA ARG A 41 12.50 -9.10 -28.27
C ARG A 41 11.33 -8.28 -27.74
N ALA A 42 10.33 -8.96 -27.20
CA ALA A 42 9.26 -8.30 -26.47
C ALA A 42 9.77 -7.86 -25.09
N ASP A 43 9.74 -6.56 -24.83
CA ASP A 43 9.98 -5.98 -23.51
C ASP A 43 8.66 -5.52 -22.90
N TYR A 44 8.50 -5.80 -21.61
CA TYR A 44 7.26 -5.57 -20.87
C TYR A 44 7.52 -4.48 -19.85
N ASN A 45 6.76 -3.40 -19.93
CA ASN A 45 6.88 -2.31 -18.97
C ASN A 45 5.55 -2.11 -18.28
N GLU A 46 5.63 -2.11 -16.96
CA GLU A 46 4.56 -1.65 -16.10
C GLU A 46 4.34 -0.14 -16.32
N LYS A 47 3.07 0.24 -16.29
CA LYS A 47 2.55 1.58 -16.55
C LYS A 47 1.33 1.84 -15.66
N MET A 48 0.96 3.11 -15.58
CA MET A 48 -0.25 3.63 -14.91
C MET A 48 -0.28 3.54 -13.37
N THR A 49 0.61 2.80 -12.72
CA THR A 49 0.56 2.63 -11.26
C THR A 49 0.69 3.94 -10.50
N ASP A 50 1.66 4.80 -10.85
CA ASP A 50 1.85 6.08 -10.16
C ASP A 50 0.66 7.02 -10.37
N VAL A 51 0.11 7.04 -11.59
CA VAL A 51 -1.09 7.81 -11.96
C VAL A 51 -2.31 7.33 -11.17
N ASN A 52 -2.47 6.02 -11.05
CA ASN A 52 -3.57 5.42 -10.32
C ASN A 52 -3.47 5.72 -8.81
N ILE A 53 -2.28 5.61 -8.22
CA ILE A 53 -2.06 5.96 -6.81
C ILE A 53 -2.38 7.45 -6.58
N ALA A 54 -1.81 8.34 -7.39
CA ALA A 54 -2.05 9.78 -7.28
C ALA A 54 -3.54 10.13 -7.37
N THR A 55 -4.23 9.54 -8.36
CA THR A 55 -5.66 9.76 -8.60
C THR A 55 -6.50 9.33 -7.39
N GLN A 56 -6.22 8.15 -6.83
CA GLN A 56 -7.00 7.60 -5.72
C GLN A 56 -6.76 8.37 -4.42
N MET A 57 -5.52 8.83 -4.17
CA MET A 57 -5.23 9.70 -3.03
C MET A 57 -6.00 11.02 -3.11
N LEU A 58 -6.10 11.61 -4.30
CA LEU A 58 -6.84 12.85 -4.54
C LEU A 58 -8.35 12.67 -4.43
N ILE A 59 -8.90 11.61 -5.04
CA ILE A 59 -10.33 11.27 -4.92
C ILE A 59 -10.71 11.05 -3.47
N GLY A 60 -9.89 10.29 -2.72
CA GLY A 60 -10.14 10.04 -1.30
C GLY A 60 -10.07 11.30 -0.45
N ALA A 61 -9.18 12.25 -0.76
CA ALA A 61 -9.15 13.55 -0.08
C ALA A 61 -10.42 14.35 -0.37
N TYR A 62 -10.84 14.40 -1.64
CA TYR A 62 -12.02 15.15 -2.07
C TYR A 62 -13.33 14.59 -1.50
N GLN A 63 -13.42 13.26 -1.43
CA GLN A 63 -14.59 12.55 -0.89
C GLN A 63 -14.54 12.39 0.64
N ASP A 64 -13.59 13.02 1.31
CA ASP A 64 -13.42 12.98 2.77
C ASP A 64 -13.27 11.56 3.35
N GLN A 65 -12.69 10.63 2.57
CA GLN A 65 -12.59 9.21 2.93
C GLN A 65 -11.50 8.88 3.95
N TYR A 66 -10.57 9.80 4.18
CA TYR A 66 -9.49 9.65 5.15
C TYR A 66 -9.11 10.98 5.76
N ASP A 67 -8.60 10.98 6.99
CA ASP A 67 -7.89 12.14 7.57
C ASP A 67 -6.37 12.04 7.36
N VAL A 68 -5.88 10.80 7.41
CA VAL A 68 -4.46 10.48 7.22
C VAL A 68 -4.32 9.38 6.18
N ALA A 69 -3.59 9.66 5.10
CA ALA A 69 -3.14 8.66 4.14
C ALA A 69 -1.69 8.26 4.44
N VAL A 70 -1.42 6.96 4.52
CA VAL A 70 -0.06 6.42 4.60
C VAL A 70 0.35 5.94 3.21
N LEU A 71 1.24 6.68 2.56
CA LEU A 71 1.79 6.32 1.25
C LEU A 71 3.04 5.47 1.43
N VAL A 72 2.97 4.21 1.02
CA VAL A 72 4.14 3.31 1.00
C VAL A 72 4.83 3.42 -0.36
N SER A 73 5.71 4.42 -0.52
CA SER A 73 6.47 4.61 -1.77
C SER A 73 7.72 5.46 -1.52
N GLY A 74 8.71 5.32 -2.40
CA GLY A 74 9.87 6.21 -2.50
C GLY A 74 9.91 7.02 -3.79
N ASP A 75 8.83 7.02 -4.57
CA ASP A 75 8.76 7.65 -5.89
C ASP A 75 8.54 9.17 -5.79
N SER A 76 9.40 9.95 -6.47
CA SER A 76 9.28 11.40 -6.56
C SER A 76 8.12 11.86 -7.43
N ASP A 77 7.61 11.02 -8.33
CA ASP A 77 6.50 11.38 -9.22
C ASP A 77 5.20 11.59 -8.43
N LEU A 78 5.15 11.12 -7.18
CA LEU A 78 4.05 11.35 -6.24
C LEU A 78 4.19 12.64 -5.43
N VAL A 79 5.24 13.45 -5.64
CA VAL A 79 5.35 14.77 -4.97
C VAL A 79 4.20 15.73 -5.33
N PRO A 80 3.84 15.92 -6.62
CA PRO A 80 2.74 16.81 -7.00
C PRO A 80 1.39 16.50 -6.32
N PRO A 81 0.86 15.26 -6.28
CA PRO A 81 -0.40 14.98 -5.61
C PRO A 81 -0.31 15.21 -4.10
N ILE A 82 0.82 14.92 -3.44
CA ILE A 82 0.99 15.19 -2.01
C ILE A 82 0.88 16.70 -1.73
N ARG A 83 1.57 17.54 -2.51
CA ARG A 83 1.47 19.01 -2.38
C ARG A 83 0.02 19.46 -2.53
N HIS A 84 -0.62 19.02 -3.62
CA HIS A 84 -1.97 19.44 -3.93
C HIS A 84 -2.98 19.06 -2.83
N ILE A 85 -2.84 17.87 -2.25
CA ILE A 85 -3.69 17.44 -1.12
C ILE A 85 -3.49 18.37 0.08
N HIS A 86 -2.25 18.73 0.43
CA HIS A 86 -2.01 19.59 1.59
C HIS A 86 -2.44 21.04 1.36
N ASP A 87 -2.30 21.53 0.13
CA ASP A 87 -2.69 22.88 -0.26
C ASP A 87 -4.22 23.04 -0.29
N GLN A 88 -4.94 22.07 -0.87
CA GLN A 88 -6.40 22.12 -1.00
C GLN A 88 -7.14 21.64 0.27
N PHE A 89 -6.53 20.72 1.02
CA PHE A 89 -7.13 20.13 2.21
C PHE A 89 -6.17 20.23 3.42
N PRO A 90 -6.03 21.41 4.04
CA PRO A 90 -5.05 21.65 5.11
C PRO A 90 -5.19 20.71 6.32
N ALA A 91 -6.40 20.25 6.62
CA ALA A 91 -6.67 19.30 7.69
C ALA A 91 -6.13 17.88 7.40
N LYS A 92 -6.02 17.51 6.11
CA LYS A 92 -5.59 16.18 5.68
C LYS A 92 -4.08 16.03 5.79
N ARG A 93 -3.64 14.81 6.09
CA ARG A 93 -2.21 14.48 6.24
C ARG A 93 -1.85 13.32 5.32
N VAL A 94 -0.76 13.50 4.59
CA VAL A 94 -0.10 12.40 3.89
C VAL A 94 1.22 12.13 4.60
N VAL A 95 1.38 10.90 5.06
CA VAL A 95 2.58 10.38 5.73
C VAL A 95 3.22 9.36 4.79
N VAL A 96 4.54 9.44 4.61
CA VAL A 96 5.25 8.55 3.68
C VAL A 96 6.00 7.48 4.45
N ALA A 97 5.75 6.22 4.12
CA ALA A 97 6.48 5.07 4.64
C ALA A 97 7.44 4.54 3.56
N PHE A 98 8.72 4.85 3.72
CA PHE A 98 9.76 4.48 2.76
C PHE A 98 10.10 2.98 2.87
N PRO A 99 10.09 2.22 1.75
CA PRO A 99 10.65 0.88 1.72
C PRO A 99 12.16 0.88 2.03
N PRO A 100 12.75 -0.25 2.46
CA PRO A 100 14.17 -0.34 2.71
C PRO A 100 14.98 0.10 1.49
N LYS A 101 16.02 0.92 1.71
CA LYS A 101 16.93 1.43 0.66
C LYS A 101 16.26 2.33 -0.40
N ARG A 102 14.98 2.68 -0.26
CA ARG A 102 14.26 3.59 -1.15
C ARG A 102 13.83 4.83 -0.36
N HIS A 103 14.75 5.77 -0.19
CA HIS A 103 14.49 7.04 0.48
C HIS A 103 14.66 8.19 -0.51
N ASN A 104 13.68 9.09 -0.56
CA ASN A 104 13.72 10.27 -1.40
C ASN A 104 13.49 11.54 -0.56
N GLN A 105 14.45 12.46 -0.60
CA GLN A 105 14.39 13.69 0.18
C GLN A 105 13.27 14.63 -0.29
N SER A 106 12.99 14.69 -1.59
CA SER A 106 11.93 15.58 -2.12
C SER A 106 10.55 15.17 -1.61
N VAL A 107 10.29 13.86 -1.61
CA VAL A 107 9.05 13.26 -1.08
C VAL A 107 8.94 13.50 0.42
N ARG A 108 10.03 13.28 1.16
CA ARG A 108 10.06 13.48 2.61
C ARG A 108 9.76 14.92 3.03
N LEU A 109 10.29 15.90 2.29
CA LEU A 109 10.11 17.32 2.60
C LEU A 109 8.67 17.80 2.41
N VAL A 110 7.94 17.18 1.48
CA VAL A 110 6.56 17.54 1.18
C VAL A 110 5.56 16.80 2.06
N ALA A 111 5.91 15.60 2.54
CA ALA A 111 5.05 14.84 3.45
C ALA A 111 4.92 15.52 4.82
N LYS A 112 3.73 15.43 5.46
CA LYS A 112 3.49 15.90 6.84
C LYS A 112 4.05 14.92 7.90
N GLY A 113 4.77 13.90 7.47
CA GLY A 113 5.45 12.91 8.29
C GLY A 113 6.11 11.85 7.40
N SER A 114 7.16 11.22 7.90
CA SER A 114 7.82 10.13 7.20
C SER A 114 8.35 9.07 8.17
N MET A 115 8.33 7.82 7.76
CA MET A 115 8.96 6.71 8.46
C MET A 115 9.69 5.79 7.46
N THR A 116 10.62 4.99 7.95
CA THR A 116 11.27 3.95 7.13
C THR A 116 10.82 2.58 7.62
N ILE A 117 10.35 1.75 6.70
CA ILE A 117 9.99 0.37 6.98
C ILE A 117 11.30 -0.42 7.10
N GLY A 118 11.60 -0.86 8.31
CA GLY A 118 12.80 -1.65 8.60
C GLY A 118 12.72 -3.06 8.00
N ARG A 119 13.88 -3.63 7.65
CA ARG A 119 13.95 -5.01 7.15
C ARG A 119 13.34 -6.02 8.12
N LYS A 120 13.57 -5.85 9.43
CA LYS A 120 12.98 -6.69 10.48
C LYS A 120 11.46 -6.68 10.43
N THR A 121 10.85 -5.49 10.33
CA THR A 121 9.39 -5.35 10.22
C THR A 121 8.82 -6.13 9.03
N ILE A 122 9.50 -6.10 7.89
CA ILE A 122 9.07 -6.86 6.69
C ILE A 122 9.14 -8.35 6.95
N ILE A 123 10.24 -8.86 7.53
CA ILE A 123 10.41 -10.28 7.85
C ILE A 123 9.34 -10.75 8.83
N ASP A 124 9.09 -9.98 9.88
CA ASP A 124 8.11 -10.31 10.91
C ASP A 124 6.65 -10.21 10.40
N SER A 125 6.42 -9.52 9.28
CA SER A 125 5.08 -9.30 8.69
C SER A 125 4.80 -10.14 7.44
N GLN A 126 5.63 -11.15 7.14
CA GLN A 126 5.35 -12.05 6.03
C GLN A 126 4.25 -13.05 6.41
N PHE A 127 3.49 -13.49 5.42
CA PHE A 127 2.65 -14.68 5.58
C PHE A 127 3.53 -15.91 5.87
N ALA A 128 2.92 -16.94 6.47
CA ALA A 128 3.58 -18.23 6.63
C ALA A 128 4.02 -18.79 5.27
N ASP A 129 5.05 -19.64 5.28
CA ASP A 129 5.61 -20.26 4.06
C ASP A 129 4.57 -21.03 3.25
N THR A 130 3.50 -21.50 3.91
CA THR A 130 2.35 -22.10 3.27
C THR A 130 1.07 -21.39 3.69
N VAL A 131 0.31 -20.91 2.72
CA VAL A 131 -0.99 -20.27 2.94
C VAL A 131 -2.09 -21.13 2.30
N PRO A 132 -3.16 -21.51 3.02
CA PRO A 132 -4.27 -22.25 2.45
C PRO A 132 -5.06 -21.36 1.48
N SER A 133 -5.27 -21.84 0.26
CA SER A 133 -6.16 -21.19 -0.69
C SER A 133 -7.63 -21.45 -0.35
N LYS A 134 -8.51 -20.51 -0.70
CA LYS A 134 -9.96 -20.70 -0.63
C LYS A 134 -10.47 -21.89 -1.48
N ILE A 135 -9.67 -22.32 -2.46
CA ILE A 135 -10.00 -23.40 -3.41
C ILE A 135 -9.44 -24.76 -2.91
N GLY A 136 -8.81 -24.82 -1.73
CA GLY A 136 -8.39 -26.06 -1.07
C GLY A 136 -6.98 -26.56 -1.40
N TYR A 137 -6.23 -25.86 -2.26
CA TYR A 137 -4.80 -26.14 -2.48
C TYR A 137 -3.91 -25.22 -1.63
N SER A 138 -2.71 -25.67 -1.31
CA SER A 138 -1.75 -24.92 -0.50
C SER A 138 -0.81 -24.10 -1.37
N LEU A 139 -0.74 -22.78 -1.14
CA LEU A 139 0.21 -21.88 -1.79
C LEU A 139 1.52 -21.88 -0.99
N ARG A 140 2.60 -22.40 -1.59
CA ARG A 140 3.94 -22.37 -0.99
C ARG A 140 4.71 -21.14 -1.48
N LYS A 141 5.33 -20.41 -0.57
CA LYS A 141 6.26 -19.31 -0.87
C LYS A 141 7.40 -19.83 -1.77
N PRO A 142 7.69 -19.18 -2.91
CA PRO A 142 8.83 -19.53 -3.75
C PRO A 142 10.16 -19.39 -3.00
N GLU A 143 11.10 -20.32 -3.22
CA GLU A 143 12.41 -20.32 -2.55
C GLU A 143 13.23 -19.06 -2.86
N ILE A 144 13.05 -18.50 -4.06
CA ILE A 144 13.68 -17.26 -4.50
C ILE A 144 13.17 -16.00 -3.76
N TRP A 145 12.13 -16.11 -2.92
CA TRP A 145 11.59 -15.01 -2.11
C TRP A 145 12.06 -15.07 -0.64
N ALA A 146 12.94 -16.03 -0.29
CA ALA A 146 13.52 -16.18 1.04
C ALA A 146 14.37 -14.96 1.44
#